data_AF-A0A1G5STZ0-F1
#
_entry.id   AF-A0A1G5STZ0-F1
#
_cell.length_a   1.000
_cell.length_b   1.000
_cell.length_c   1.000
_cell.angle_alpha   90.00
_cell.angle_beta   90.00
_cell.angle_gamma   90.00
#
_symmetry.space_group_name_H-M   'P 1'
#
loop_
_entity.id
_entity.type
_entity.pdbx_description
1 polymer ?
#
loop_
_entity_poly.entity_id
_entity_poly.type
_entity_poly.pdbx_seq_one_letter_code
_entity_poly.pdbx_strand_id
1 'polypeptide(L)' 'MSKTLAGFTITRSGEEYLISMEDEDGEKTEFVASYEQLDLIVEAIEEQLDGDEEDALGVDDEAEPA' A
#
# COMPACT_ATOMS: atom_id res chain seq x y z
N MET A 1 3.76 -17.52 1.95
CA MET A 1 4.99 -16.72 2.01
C MET A 1 4.58 -15.31 1.66
N SER A 2 4.68 -14.38 2.60
CA SER A 2 4.40 -12.96 2.35
C SER A 2 5.54 -12.39 1.53
N LYS A 3 5.22 -11.62 0.48
CA LYS A 3 6.21 -10.92 -0.34
C LYS A 3 6.31 -9.47 0.13
N THR A 4 7.52 -8.94 0.25
CA THR A 4 7.74 -7.53 0.57
C THR A 4 7.52 -6.69 -0.69
N LEU A 5 6.74 -5.62 -0.55
CA LEU A 5 6.52 -4.67 -1.63
C LEU A 5 7.74 -3.76 -1.76
N ALA A 6 8.43 -3.82 -2.91
CA ALA A 6 9.56 -2.95 -3.24
C ALA A 6 9.13 -1.66 -3.96
N GLY A 7 8.08 -1.74 -4.77
CA GLY A 7 7.57 -0.62 -5.54
C GLY A 7 6.06 -0.65 -5.73
N PHE A 8 5.41 0.50 -5.60
CA PHE A 8 3.99 0.67 -5.86
C PHE A 8 3.76 1.89 -6.73
N THR A 9 3.09 1.71 -7.87
CA THR A 9 2.77 2.81 -8.80
C THR A 9 1.34 2.71 -9.28
N ILE A 10 0.60 3.82 -9.24
CA ILE A 10 -0.72 3.92 -9.85
C ILE A 10 -0.62 4.90 -11.02
N THR A 11 -1.06 4.48 -12.20
CA THR A 11 -1.05 5.31 -13.40
C THR A 11 -2.42 5.29 -14.06
N ARG A 12 -2.90 6.45 -14.51
CA ARG A 12 -4.14 6.50 -15.28
C ARG A 12 -3.91 5.89 -16.66
N SER A 13 -4.76 4.95 -17.07
CA SER A 13 -4.73 4.28 -18.36
C SER A 13 -6.10 4.41 -19.04
N GLY A 14 -6.30 5.52 -19.76
CA GLY A 14 -7.58 5.84 -20.39
C GLY A 14 -8.67 6.17 -19.36
N GLU A 15 -9.70 5.32 -19.32
CA GLU A 15 -10.85 5.42 -18.42
C GLU A 15 -10.63 4.70 -17.08
N GLU A 16 -9.57 3.88 -17.00
CA GLU A 16 -9.24 3.05 -15.83
C GLU A 16 -7.86 3.43 -15.26
N TYR A 17 -7.46 2.74 -14.19
CA TYR A 17 -6.18 2.90 -13.50
C TYR A 17 -5.39 1.59 -13.54
N LEU A 18 -4.11 1.69 -13.87
CA LEU A 18 -3.15 0.61 -13.80
C LEU A 18 -2.40 0.71 -12.47
N ILE A 19 -2.53 -0.32 -11.64
CA ILE A 19 -1.80 -0.48 -10.38
C ILE A 19 -0.67 -1.47 -10.64
N SER A 20 0.56 -1.04 -10.42
CA SER A 20 1.77 -1.83 -10.56
C SER A 20 2.41 -2.04 -9.20
N MET A 21 2.62 -3.30 -8.85
CA MET A 21 3.32 -3.72 -7.63
C MET A 21 4.58 -4.46 -8.04
N GLU A 22 5.73 -4.04 -7.55
CA GLU A 22 7.01 -4.73 -7.71
C GLU A 22 7.44 -5.24 -6.34
N ASP A 23 7.85 -6.50 -6.26
CA ASP A 23 8.42 -7.09 -5.05
C ASP A 23 9.95 -7.08 -5.08
N GLU A 24 10.61 -7.34 -3.94
CA GLU A 24 12.07 -7.24 -3.82
C GLU A 24 12.85 -8.22 -4.71
N ASP A 25 12.20 -9.25 -5.23
CA ASP A 25 12.77 -10.19 -6.20
C ASP A 25 12.74 -9.63 -7.64
N GLY A 26 12.09 -8.48 -7.83
CA GLY A 26 11.87 -7.84 -9.13
C GLY A 26 10.67 -8.43 -9.90
N GLU A 27 9.81 -9.23 -9.27
CA GLU A 27 8.57 -9.68 -9.90
C GLU A 27 7.55 -8.53 -9.85
N LYS A 28 7.02 -8.20 -11.02
CA LYS A 28 6.03 -7.14 -11.18
C LYS A 28 4.66 -7.74 -11.44
N THR A 29 3.68 -7.34 -10.63
CA THR A 29 2.26 -7.66 -10.80
C THR A 29 1.49 -6.41 -11.19
N GLU A 30 0.61 -6.53 -12.19
CA GLU A 30 -0.17 -5.42 -12.74
C GLU A 30 -1.66 -5.71 -12.61
N PHE A 31 -2.41 -4.72 -12.10
CA PHE A 31 -3.86 -4.78 -11.95
C PHE A 31 -4.51 -3.60 -12.64
N VAL A 32 -5.69 -3.82 -13.22
CA VAL A 32 -6.53 -2.74 -13.75
C VAL A 32 -7.70 -2.56 -12.82
N ALA A 33 -7.97 -1.30 -12.43
CA ALA A 33 -9.06 -0.93 -11.55
C ALA A 33 -9.80 0.29 -12.13
N SER A 34 -11.12 0.33 -11.97
CA SER A 34 -11.90 1.53 -12.25
C SER A 34 -11.67 2.61 -11.18
N TYR A 35 -12.15 3.84 -11.44
CA TYR A 35 -12.12 4.90 -10.43
C TYR A 35 -12.82 4.50 -9.13
N GLU A 36 -14.00 3.89 -9.23
CA GLU A 36 -14.78 3.44 -8.07
C GLU A 36 -14.04 2.33 -7.30
N GLN A 37 -13.36 1.43 -8.00
CA GLN A 37 -12.56 0.39 -7.35
C GLN A 37 -11.31 0.95 -6.69
N LEU A 38 -10.67 1.95 -7.30
CA LEU A 38 -9.53 2.63 -6.70
C LEU A 38 -9.93 3.34 -5.41
N ASP A 39 -11.11 3.96 -5.38
CA ASP A 39 -11.68 4.60 -4.19
C ASP A 39 -11.87 3.57 -3.05
N LEU A 40 -12.48 2.43 -3.35
CA LEU A 40 -12.63 1.33 -2.38
C LEU A 40 -11.29 0.78 -1.88
N ILE A 41 -10.26 0.73 -2.74
CA ILE A 41 -8.91 0.30 -2.35
C ILE A 41 -8.30 1.31 -1.37
N VAL A 42 -8.48 2.61 -1.61
CA VAL A 42 -8.00 3.66 -0.71
C VAL A 42 -8.71 3.56 0.64
N GLU A 43 -10.04 3.45 0.66
CA GLU A 43 -10.83 3.31 1.88
C GLU A 43 -10.38 2.11 2.73
N ALA A 44 -10.18 0.95 2.09
CA ALA A 44 -9.71 -0.24 2.79
C ALA A 44 -8.27 -0.11 3.34
N ILE A 45 -7.41 0.64 2.64
CA ILE A 45 -6.05 0.95 3.14
C ILE A 45 -6.14 1.88 4.35
N GLU A 46 -6.95 2.93 4.28
CA GLU A 46 -7.15 3.87 5.38
C GLU A 46 -7.74 3.18 6.61
N GLU A 47 -8.77 2.34 6.46
CA GLU A 47 -9.37 1.58 7.57
C GLU A 47 -8.33 0.67 8.24
N GLN A 48 -7.48 0.00 7.46
CA GLN A 48 -6.42 -0.84 7.99
C GLN A 48 -5.33 -0.01 8.70
N LEU A 49 -4.93 1.13 8.14
CA LEU A 49 -3.94 2.01 8.76
C LEU A 49 -4.46 2.63 10.06
N ASP A 50 -5.72 3.05 10.11
CA ASP A 50 -6.36 3.56 11.34
C ASP A 50 -6.46 2.47 12.41
N GLY A 51 -6.79 1.24 12.02
CA GLY A 51 -6.80 0.09 12.94
C GLY A 51 -5.40 -0.29 13.44
N ASP A 52 -4.40 -0.21 12.56
CA ASP A 52 -2.99 -0.45 12.88
C ASP A 52 -2.37 0.74 13.61
N GLU A 53 -2.93 1.96 13.58
CA GLU A 53 -2.44 3.13 14.32
C GLU A 53 -2.49 2.87 15.84
N GLU A 54 -3.49 2.12 16.34
CA GLU A 54 -3.49 1.64 17.73
C GLU A 54 -2.30 0.70 18.05
N ASP A 55 -1.73 0.00 17.07
CA ASP A 55 -0.58 -0.91 17.22
C ASP A 55 0.77 -0.22 16.92
N ALA A 56 0.79 0.68 15.93
CA ALA A 56 1.96 1.42 15.44
C ALA A 56 2.36 2.58 16.36
N LEU A 57 1.41 3.24 17.03
CA LEU A 57 1.71 4.22 18.10
C LEU A 57 2.31 3.56 19.36
N GLY A 58 2.43 2.23 19.39
CA GLY A 58 3.14 1.47 20.43
C GLY A 58 4.64 1.25 20.19
N VAL A 59 5.21 1.71 19.06
CA VAL A 59 6.62 1.49 18.71
C VAL A 59 7.29 2.74 18.12
N ASP A 60 7.34 3.84 18.88
CA ASP A 60 8.43 4.84 18.78
C ASP A 60 8.57 5.62 20.10
N ASP A 61 8.98 4.95 21.17
CA ASP A 61 9.57 5.61 22.35
C ASP A 61 10.67 4.70 22.94
N GLU A 62 11.62 4.26 22.12
CA GLU A 62 12.91 3.76 22.64
C GLU A 62 14.07 3.90 21.63
N ALA A 63 14.54 5.15 21.47
CA ALA A 63 15.95 5.54 21.30
C ALA A 63 15.95 7.04 20.96
N GLU A 64 16.18 7.97 21.88
CA GLU A 64 17.51 8.25 22.44
C GLU A 64 17.43 8.78 23.88
N PRO A 65 18.29 8.27 24.79
CA PRO A 65 19.02 9.21 25.63
C PRO A 65 20.50 8.86 25.88
N ALA A 66 21.32 9.91 25.73
CA ALA A 66 22.61 10.26 26.35
C ALA A 66 23.91 9.53 25.92
#